data_AF-B0P6Z3-F1
#
_entry.id   AF-B0P6Z3-F1
#
_cell.length_a   1.000
_cell.length_b   1.000
_cell.length_c   1.000
_cell.angle_alpha   90.00
_cell.angle_beta   90.00
_cell.angle_gamma   90.00
#
_symmetry.space_group_name_H-M   'P 1'
#
loop_
_entity.id
_entity.type
_entity.pdbx_description
1 polymer ?
#
loop_
_entity_poly.entity_id
_entity_poly.type
_entity_poly.pdbx_seq_one_letter_code
_entity_poly.pdbx_strand_id
1 'polypeptide(L)'
;MTSKVCPRCGRIYTRPPALSRRDNITEICSECGIREALDAMQIRQNAPGRRFMQVGTGGSSKTSKQPTIERGLKMNILNAKITKVVWERKRVLTQYIYVEGNGWGSCFGGYDLRGEACSRWLENLMETLGLTSFSDQNLVGLNVRVGFGGDGGIGSPIEAIGHIINDRWFNAKILFSCEGNGRTPVKRKEDLP
;
A
#
# COMPACT_ATOMS: atom_id res chain seq x y z
N MET A 1 -3.41 18.68 -44.86
CA MET A 1 -3.59 18.23 -43.46
C MET A 1 -5.06 18.35 -43.12
N THR A 2 -5.76 17.25 -42.88
CA THR A 2 -7.19 17.24 -42.54
C THR A 2 -7.37 17.51 -41.04
N SER A 3 -7.76 18.73 -40.70
CA SER A 3 -8.14 19.10 -39.34
C SER A 3 -9.52 18.54 -39.01
N LYS A 4 -9.62 17.66 -37.99
CA LYS A 4 -10.88 17.07 -37.52
C LYS A 4 -11.30 17.70 -36.20
N VAL A 5 -12.60 17.76 -35.92
CA VAL A 5 -13.14 18.24 -34.63
C VAL A 5 -13.47 17.05 -33.75
N CYS A 6 -12.99 17.07 -32.50
CA CYS A 6 -13.23 15.99 -31.55
C CYS A 6 -14.69 16.03 -31.05
N PRO A 7 -15.47 14.94 -31.17
CA PRO A 7 -16.86 14.91 -30.69
C PRO A 7 -16.97 14.92 -29.15
N ARG A 8 -15.87 14.67 -28.42
CA ARG A 8 -15.85 14.68 -26.94
C ARG A 8 -15.58 16.03 -26.32
N CYS A 9 -14.70 16.83 -26.93
CA CYS A 9 -14.24 18.09 -26.35
C CYS A 9 -14.41 19.30 -27.26
N GLY A 10 -14.87 19.10 -28.51
CA GLY A 10 -15.10 20.17 -29.48
C GLY A 10 -13.82 20.81 -30.03
N ARG A 11 -12.62 20.36 -29.62
CA ARG A 11 -11.36 20.93 -30.10
C ARG A 11 -10.99 20.37 -31.47
N ILE A 12 -10.41 21.23 -32.30
CA ILE A 12 -9.78 20.83 -33.56
C ILE A 12 -8.48 20.10 -33.24
N TYR A 13 -8.26 18.95 -33.85
CA TYR A 13 -7.02 18.19 -33.74
C TYR A 13 -6.47 17.84 -35.13
N THR A 14 -5.15 17.91 -35.23
CA THR A 14 -4.38 17.60 -36.45
C THR A 14 -3.61 16.29 -36.34
N ARG A 15 -3.55 15.73 -35.13
CA ARG A 15 -2.90 14.44 -34.83
C ARG A 15 -3.78 13.27 -35.29
N PRO A 16 -3.21 12.05 -35.44
CA PRO A 16 -4.01 10.86 -35.68
C PRO A 16 -5.10 10.68 -34.62
N PRO A 17 -6.35 10.38 -35.03
CA PRO A 17 -7.44 10.12 -34.08
C PRO A 17 -7.15 8.87 -33.25
N ALA A 18 -7.59 8.90 -31.99
CA ALA A 18 -7.66 7.73 -31.13
C ALA A 18 -9.07 7.13 -31.21
N LEU A 19 -9.19 5.81 -31.11
CA LEU A 19 -10.48 5.12 -31.02
C LEU A 19 -10.99 5.19 -29.56
N SER A 20 -12.24 5.57 -29.37
CA SER A 20 -12.84 5.67 -28.03
C SER A 20 -12.92 4.30 -27.36
N ARG A 21 -12.51 4.20 -26.10
CA ARG A 21 -12.59 2.95 -25.32
C ARG A 21 -13.99 2.65 -24.79
N ARG A 22 -14.91 3.62 -24.84
CA ARG A 22 -16.30 3.42 -24.39
C ARG A 22 -17.12 2.66 -25.42
N ASP A 23 -16.98 3.04 -26.69
CA ASP A 23 -17.83 2.56 -27.78
C ASP A 23 -17.04 1.83 -28.88
N ASN A 24 -15.71 1.83 -28.83
CA ASN A 24 -14.78 1.19 -29.78
C ASN A 24 -15.01 1.49 -31.27
N ILE A 25 -15.73 2.59 -31.57
CA ILE A 25 -16.10 3.00 -32.93
C ILE A 25 -15.76 4.49 -33.14
N THR A 26 -16.02 5.34 -32.14
CA THR A 26 -15.87 6.79 -32.28
C THR A 26 -14.40 7.21 -32.32
N GLU A 27 -14.00 7.93 -33.37
CA GLU A 27 -12.71 8.62 -33.45
C GLU A 27 -12.72 9.90 -32.58
N ILE A 28 -11.77 10.01 -31.66
CA ILE A 28 -11.61 11.12 -30.72
C ILE A 28 -10.18 11.67 -30.76
N CYS A 29 -9.94 12.85 -30.19
CA CYS A 29 -8.58 13.36 -30.07
C CYS A 29 -7.74 12.52 -29.09
N SER A 30 -6.42 12.52 -29.28
CA SER A 30 -5.48 11.73 -28.47
C SER A 30 -5.58 12.03 -26.96
N GLU A 31 -5.87 13.28 -26.60
CA GLU A 31 -6.02 13.73 -25.22
C GLU A 31 -7.27 13.12 -24.55
N CYS A 32 -8.41 13.12 -25.25
CA CYS A 32 -9.61 12.41 -24.79
C CYS A 32 -9.39 10.89 -24.74
N GLY A 33 -8.62 10.33 -25.68
CA GLY A 33 -8.23 8.93 -25.68
C GLY A 33 -7.39 8.53 -24.46
N ILE A 34 -6.44 9.36 -24.03
CA ILE A 34 -5.66 9.13 -22.80
C ILE A 34 -6.58 9.18 -21.58
N ARG A 35 -7.49 10.15 -21.53
CA ARG A 35 -8.43 10.27 -20.41
C ARG A 35 -9.34 9.05 -20.27
N GLU A 36 -9.86 8.51 -21.38
CA GLU A 36 -10.63 7.27 -21.36
C GLU A 36 -9.78 6.05 -20.99
N ALA A 37 -8.49 6.03 -21.33
CA ALA A 37 -7.57 4.98 -20.90
C ALA A 37 -7.43 4.94 -19.37
N LEU A 38 -7.20 6.11 -18.77
CA LEU A 38 -7.00 6.27 -17.34
C LEU A 38 -8.28 5.87 -16.57
N ASP A 39 -9.45 6.33 -17.04
CA ASP A 39 -10.76 6.02 -16.46
C ASP A 39 -11.05 4.50 -16.48
N ALA A 40 -10.76 3.83 -17.60
CA ALA A 40 -10.91 2.37 -17.72
C ALA A 40 -9.96 1.59 -16.79
N MET A 41 -8.76 2.11 -16.50
CA MET A 41 -7.85 1.50 -15.53
C MET A 41 -8.36 1.69 -14.10
N GLN A 42 -8.97 2.83 -13.79
CA GLN A 42 -9.50 3.13 -12.45
C GLN A 42 -10.73 2.28 -12.11
N ILE A 43 -11.56 1.93 -13.10
CA ILE A 43 -12.71 1.02 -12.91
C ILE A 43 -12.27 -0.41 -12.57
N ARG A 44 -11.04 -0.83 -12.93
CA ARG A 44 -10.51 -2.15 -12.52
C ARG A 44 -10.10 -2.24 -11.05
N GLN A 45 -9.88 -1.11 -10.38
CA GLN A 45 -9.62 -1.10 -8.94
C GLN A 45 -10.90 -1.13 -8.10
N ASN A 46 -12.08 -0.99 -8.74
CA ASN A 46 -13.37 -0.87 -8.06
C ASN A 46 -14.45 -1.82 -8.61
N ALA A 47 -14.10 -2.90 -9.33
CA ALA A 47 -15.09 -3.85 -9.81
C ALA A 47 -15.70 -4.66 -8.63
N PRO A 48 -17.02 -4.57 -8.37
CA PRO A 48 -17.68 -5.40 -7.37
C PRO A 48 -18.03 -6.75 -8.00
N GLY A 49 -17.30 -7.81 -7.62
CA GLY A 49 -17.71 -9.20 -7.86
C GLY A 49 -17.18 -10.03 -6.70
N ARG A 50 -17.99 -10.63 -5.83
CA ARG A 50 -19.22 -11.40 -6.09
C ARG A 50 -20.26 -11.14 -4.99
N ARG A 51 -21.55 -11.15 -5.39
CA ARG A 51 -22.71 -11.05 -4.50
C ARG A 51 -22.71 -12.17 -3.44
N PHE A 52 -22.81 -11.76 -2.19
CA PHE A 52 -23.25 -12.59 -1.07
C PHE A 52 -24.68 -13.09 -1.31
N MET A 53 -24.92 -14.38 -1.06
CA MET A 53 -26.25 -14.89 -0.75
C MET A 53 -26.38 -14.83 0.78
N GLN A 54 -27.27 -13.97 1.26
CA GLN A 54 -27.46 -13.67 2.69
C GLN A 54 -28.57 -14.56 3.27
N VAL A 55 -28.26 -15.36 4.29
CA VAL A 55 -29.10 -15.69 5.48
C VAL A 55 -28.15 -16.32 6.53
N GLY A 56 -28.10 -16.00 7.82
CA GLY A 56 -28.84 -15.06 8.64
C GLY A 56 -28.12 -14.78 9.99
N THR A 57 -28.65 -13.77 10.67
CA THR A 57 -28.57 -13.43 12.09
C THR A 57 -27.21 -13.16 12.76
N GLY A 58 -27.00 -11.88 13.10
CA GLY A 58 -26.31 -11.45 14.32
C GLY A 58 -24.85 -11.05 14.17
N GLY A 59 -24.59 -9.74 14.04
CA GLY A 59 -23.24 -9.19 14.19
C GLY A 59 -23.11 -7.80 13.57
N SER A 60 -23.07 -6.78 14.41
CA SER A 60 -22.86 -5.37 14.04
C SER A 60 -21.69 -5.22 13.06
N SER A 61 -22.03 -4.95 11.80
CA SER A 61 -21.06 -4.69 10.74
C SER A 61 -20.44 -3.31 10.95
N LYS A 62 -19.30 -3.25 11.64
CA LYS A 62 -18.40 -2.09 11.52
C LYS A 62 -17.66 -2.25 10.21
N THR A 63 -18.14 -1.57 9.17
CA THR A 63 -17.38 -1.34 7.94
C THR A 63 -16.15 -0.52 8.33
N SER A 64 -15.02 -1.18 8.55
CA SER A 64 -13.72 -0.52 8.71
C SER A 64 -13.34 0.05 7.34
N LYS A 65 -13.78 1.28 7.08
CA LYS A 65 -13.21 2.11 6.01
C LYS A 65 -11.69 2.07 6.18
N GLN A 66 -10.98 1.56 5.17
CA GLN A 66 -9.53 1.70 5.07
C GLN A 66 -9.21 3.19 5.28
N PRO A 67 -8.28 3.54 6.19
CA PRO A 67 -7.91 4.93 6.39
C PRO A 67 -7.18 5.42 5.15
N THR A 68 -7.90 6.16 4.32
CA THR A 68 -7.33 7.06 3.32
C THR A 68 -6.35 7.95 4.06
N ILE A 69 -5.08 7.97 3.64
CA ILE A 69 -4.01 8.80 4.20
C ILE A 69 -4.25 10.27 3.78
N GLU A 70 -5.38 10.84 4.15
CA GLU A 70 -5.72 12.25 3.88
C GLU A 70 -5.80 13.11 5.14
N ARG A 71 -5.34 12.61 6.30
CA ARG A 71 -5.26 13.42 7.52
C ARG A 71 -3.89 13.31 8.20
N GLY A 72 -2.96 14.17 7.77
CA GLY A 72 -2.13 14.94 8.71
C GLY A 72 -1.02 14.25 9.50
N LEU A 73 -0.49 13.10 9.08
CA LEU A 73 0.79 12.60 9.59
C LEU A 73 1.89 12.93 8.59
N LYS A 74 2.77 13.88 8.96
CA LYS A 74 3.91 14.31 8.16
C LYS A 74 5.00 13.23 8.22
N MET A 75 4.83 12.15 7.44
CA MET A 75 5.78 11.06 7.37
C MET A 75 6.87 11.39 6.34
N ASN A 76 8.14 11.23 6.71
CA ASN A 76 9.22 11.23 5.73
C ASN A 76 9.19 9.91 4.97
N ILE A 77 8.93 9.98 3.66
CA ILE A 77 8.78 8.81 2.78
C ILE A 77 10.05 8.63 1.96
N LEU A 78 10.68 7.46 2.11
CA LEU A 78 11.86 7.09 1.33
C LEU A 78 11.64 5.76 0.61
N ASN A 79 12.28 5.63 -0.54
CA ASN A 79 12.35 4.34 -1.24
C ASN A 79 13.45 3.49 -0.60
N ALA A 80 13.19 2.20 -0.47
CA ALA A 80 14.12 1.24 0.10
C ALA A 80 13.98 -0.13 -0.56
N LYS A 81 14.97 -0.99 -0.37
CA LYS A 81 14.97 -2.39 -0.77
C LYS A 81 14.96 -3.26 0.47
N ILE A 82 14.10 -4.29 0.50
CA ILE A 82 14.13 -5.30 1.56
C ILE A 82 15.39 -6.16 1.38
N THR A 83 16.24 -6.22 2.39
CA THR A 83 17.50 -6.97 2.34
C THR A 83 17.45 -8.26 3.15
N LYS A 84 16.65 -8.30 4.21
CA LYS A 84 16.56 -9.46 5.10
C LYS A 84 15.22 -9.50 5.82
N VAL A 85 14.69 -10.70 6.02
CA VAL A 85 13.50 -10.94 6.87
C VAL A 85 13.89 -11.91 7.97
N VAL A 86 13.51 -11.61 9.22
CA VAL A 86 13.84 -12.44 10.39
C VAL A 86 12.62 -12.57 11.29
N TRP A 87 12.44 -13.78 11.83
CA TRP A 87 11.50 -14.07 12.89
C TRP A 87 12.24 -14.35 14.19
N GLU A 88 11.96 -13.58 15.25
CA GLU A 88 12.46 -13.82 16.60
C GLU A 88 11.36 -14.52 17.42
N ARG A 89 11.72 -15.58 18.15
CA ARG A 89 10.79 -16.36 19.00
C ARG A 89 11.25 -16.54 20.45
N LYS A 90 12.34 -15.88 20.87
CA LYS A 90 12.93 -16.10 22.21
C LYS A 90 12.00 -15.73 23.38
N ARG A 91 11.06 -14.79 23.18
CA ARG A 91 10.08 -14.38 24.23
C ARG A 91 8.70 -14.12 23.66
N VAL A 92 8.62 -13.36 22.58
CA VAL A 92 7.40 -13.06 21.83
C VAL A 92 7.67 -13.29 20.35
N LEU A 93 6.67 -13.73 19.60
CA LEU A 93 6.80 -13.85 18.15
C LEU A 93 6.94 -12.44 17.58
N THR A 94 8.09 -12.13 16.98
CA THR A 94 8.37 -10.82 16.41
C THR A 94 8.90 -10.99 15.00
N GLN A 95 8.42 -10.19 14.06
CA GLN A 95 8.99 -10.10 12.71
C GLN A 95 9.85 -8.83 12.58
N TYR A 96 10.98 -8.96 11.92
CA TYR A 96 11.84 -7.86 11.48
C TYR A 96 12.06 -7.95 9.98
N ILE A 97 11.72 -6.89 9.26
CA ILE A 97 12.01 -6.68 7.85
C ILE A 97 13.07 -5.59 7.75
N TYR A 98 14.28 -5.97 7.39
CA TYR A 98 15.39 -5.05 7.19
C TYR A 98 15.32 -4.44 5.80
N VAL A 99 15.52 -3.13 5.76
CA VAL A 99 15.45 -2.34 4.53
C VAL A 99 16.66 -1.42 4.43
N GLU A 100 17.12 -1.22 3.20
CA GLU A 100 18.24 -0.33 2.89
C GLU A 100 17.88 0.59 1.73
N GLY A 101 18.32 1.84 1.78
CA GLY A 101 18.18 2.80 0.69
C GLY A 101 19.33 3.80 0.72
N ASN A 102 19.91 4.15 -0.43
CA ASN A 102 20.83 5.28 -0.61
C ASN A 102 21.80 5.59 0.56
N GLY A 103 22.48 4.57 1.11
CA GLY A 103 23.46 4.74 2.19
C GLY A 103 22.90 4.74 3.63
N TRP A 104 21.61 4.45 3.82
CA TRP A 104 20.99 4.22 5.12
C TRP A 104 20.36 2.83 5.20
N GLY A 105 20.23 2.31 6.42
CA GLY A 105 19.56 1.04 6.71
C GLY A 105 18.72 1.14 7.98
N SER A 106 17.58 0.44 8.01
CA SER A 106 16.68 0.38 9.17
C SER A 106 15.85 -0.91 9.13
N CYS A 107 14.97 -1.11 10.10
CA CYS A 107 14.04 -2.23 10.11
C CYS A 107 12.59 -1.80 10.36
N PHE A 108 11.67 -2.48 9.68
CA PHE A 108 10.24 -2.43 9.91
C PHE A 108 9.81 -3.69 10.66
N GLY A 109 9.21 -3.54 11.84
CA GLY A 109 8.89 -4.67 12.70
C GLY A 109 9.11 -4.37 14.18
N GLY A 110 9.39 -5.39 14.97
CA GLY A 110 9.61 -5.23 16.42
C GLY A 110 8.33 -5.24 17.26
N TYR A 111 7.21 -5.69 16.68
CA TYR A 111 5.91 -5.80 17.34
C TYR A 111 5.63 -7.21 17.87
N ASP A 112 4.80 -7.29 18.89
CA ASP A 112 4.34 -8.56 19.46
C ASP A 112 3.25 -9.19 18.60
N LEU A 113 3.59 -10.24 17.87
CA LEU A 113 2.73 -10.94 16.91
C LEU A 113 2.09 -12.19 17.54
N ARG A 114 1.54 -12.09 18.75
CA ARG A 114 0.79 -13.19 19.37
C ARG A 114 -0.70 -13.11 19.04
N GLY A 115 -1.36 -14.26 18.91
CA GLY A 115 -2.80 -14.34 18.63
C GLY A 115 -3.17 -13.78 17.25
N GLU A 116 -4.31 -13.08 17.17
CA GLU A 116 -4.86 -12.49 15.94
C GLU A 116 -3.98 -11.39 15.33
N ALA A 117 -3.10 -10.78 16.13
CA ALA A 117 -2.16 -9.77 15.64
C ALA A 117 -1.20 -10.34 14.58
N CYS A 118 -0.85 -11.63 14.69
CA CYS A 118 0.03 -12.30 13.72
C CYS A 118 -0.61 -12.41 12.33
N SER A 119 -1.84 -12.91 12.27
CA SER A 119 -2.56 -13.06 11.00
C SER A 119 -2.82 -11.69 10.38
N ARG A 120 -3.30 -10.73 11.17
CA ARG A 120 -3.53 -9.36 10.69
C ARG A 120 -2.26 -8.69 10.19
N TRP A 121 -1.14 -8.87 10.87
CA TRP A 121 0.16 -8.37 10.42
C TRP A 121 0.52 -8.92 9.03
N LEU A 122 0.44 -10.24 8.87
CA LEU A 122 0.78 -10.91 7.62
C LEU A 122 -0.17 -10.52 6.48
N GLU A 123 -1.47 -10.50 6.73
CA GLU A 123 -2.50 -10.12 5.76
C GLU A 123 -2.31 -8.69 5.26
N ASN A 124 -2.16 -7.72 6.16
CA ASN A 124 -1.98 -6.31 5.78
C ASN A 124 -0.66 -6.11 5.02
N LEU A 125 0.42 -6.78 5.43
CA LEU A 125 1.69 -6.71 4.74
C LEU A 125 1.59 -7.30 3.33
N MET A 126 1.02 -8.49 3.19
CA MET A 126 0.86 -9.16 1.90
C MET A 126 -0.07 -8.38 0.97
N GLU A 127 -1.20 -7.90 1.47
CA GLU A 127 -2.15 -7.08 0.71
C GLU A 127 -1.48 -5.80 0.21
N THR A 128 -0.75 -5.10 1.09
CA THR A 128 -0.05 -3.86 0.74
C THR A 128 0.99 -4.11 -0.34
N LEU A 129 1.87 -5.09 -0.14
CA LEU A 129 2.96 -5.40 -1.06
C LEU A 129 2.50 -6.18 -2.30
N GLY A 130 1.25 -6.66 -2.34
CA GLY A 130 0.72 -7.42 -3.48
C GLY A 130 1.28 -8.84 -3.56
N LEU A 131 1.59 -9.44 -2.41
CA LEU A 131 2.17 -10.78 -2.33
C LEU A 131 1.06 -11.83 -2.30
N THR A 132 1.24 -12.91 -3.07
CA THR A 132 0.34 -14.07 -3.07
C THR A 132 0.67 -15.06 -1.94
N SER A 133 1.92 -15.08 -1.49
CA SER A 133 2.37 -15.88 -0.35
C SER A 133 3.50 -15.19 0.40
N PHE A 134 3.54 -15.41 1.72
CA PHE A 134 4.61 -14.93 2.57
C PHE A 134 5.80 -15.89 2.50
N SER A 135 6.88 -15.49 1.83
CA SER A 135 8.15 -16.21 1.81
C SER A 135 9.33 -15.24 1.64
N ASP A 136 10.49 -15.59 2.20
CA ASP A 136 11.70 -14.77 2.09
C ASP A 136 12.08 -14.52 0.63
N GLN A 137 11.86 -15.50 -0.25
CA GLN A 137 12.10 -15.39 -1.70
C GLN A 137 11.24 -14.33 -2.37
N ASN A 138 10.03 -14.10 -1.88
CA ASN A 138 9.11 -13.09 -2.43
C ASN A 138 9.35 -11.69 -1.85
N LEU A 139 9.95 -11.61 -0.67
CA LEU A 139 10.16 -10.36 0.08
C LEU A 139 11.55 -9.77 -0.15
N VAL A 140 12.60 -10.58 -0.07
CA VAL A 140 13.99 -10.11 -0.20
C VAL A 140 14.24 -9.65 -1.64
N GLY A 141 14.84 -8.47 -1.78
CA GLY A 141 15.09 -7.82 -3.07
C GLY A 141 13.94 -6.94 -3.55
N LEU A 142 12.77 -6.97 -2.91
CA LEU A 142 11.63 -6.14 -3.27
C LEU A 142 11.91 -4.67 -2.96
N ASN A 143 11.63 -3.80 -3.93
CA ASN A 143 11.64 -2.35 -3.73
C ASN A 143 10.30 -1.92 -3.11
N VAL A 144 10.38 -1.12 -2.06
CA VAL A 144 9.25 -0.67 -1.25
C VAL A 144 9.41 0.81 -0.90
N ARG A 145 8.31 1.43 -0.46
CA ARG A 145 8.34 2.73 0.21
C ARG A 145 8.28 2.51 1.70
N VAL A 146 8.99 3.33 2.47
CA VAL A 146 8.94 3.31 3.93
C VAL A 146 8.61 4.69 4.46
N GLY A 147 7.78 4.72 5.50
CA GLY A 147 7.42 5.92 6.23
C GLY A 147 8.06 5.91 7.61
N PHE A 148 8.88 6.92 7.90
CA PHE A 148 9.47 7.14 9.22
C PHE A 148 8.54 7.93 10.13
N GLY A 149 8.36 7.45 11.36
CA GLY A 149 7.57 8.12 12.38
C GLY A 149 8.21 9.39 12.95
N GLY A 150 7.41 10.23 13.60
CA GLY A 150 7.89 11.45 14.28
C GLY A 150 8.39 12.52 13.31
N ASP A 151 9.53 13.13 13.61
CA ASP A 151 10.16 14.17 12.77
C ASP A 151 10.86 13.60 11.52
N GLY A 152 10.85 12.28 11.32
CA GLY A 152 11.29 11.64 10.08
C GLY A 152 12.81 11.64 9.86
N GLY A 153 13.61 11.80 10.91
CA GLY A 153 15.07 11.77 10.84
C GLY A 153 15.67 10.36 10.69
N ILE A 154 16.88 10.29 10.14
CA ILE A 154 17.70 9.07 10.03
C ILE A 154 17.93 8.52 11.45
N GLY A 155 17.40 7.32 11.73
CA GLY A 155 17.41 6.70 13.06
C GLY A 155 16.02 6.56 13.71
N SER A 156 15.00 7.23 13.16
CA SER A 156 13.62 7.03 13.60
C SER A 156 13.10 5.64 13.19
N PRO A 157 12.20 5.02 13.97
CA PRO A 157 11.62 3.74 13.58
C PRO A 157 10.73 3.90 12.34
N ILE A 158 10.72 2.86 11.51
CA ILE A 158 9.78 2.79 10.39
C ILE A 158 8.41 2.41 10.95
N GLU A 159 7.43 3.28 10.76
CA GLU A 159 6.05 3.04 11.21
C GLU A 159 5.17 2.46 10.11
N ALA A 160 5.52 2.71 8.84
CA ALA A 160 4.75 2.25 7.70
C ALA A 160 5.61 1.70 6.57
N ILE A 161 5.10 0.69 5.89
CA ILE A 161 5.65 0.13 4.65
C ILE A 161 4.60 0.25 3.55
N GLY A 162 5.03 0.56 2.33
CA GLY A 162 4.15 0.81 1.21
C GLY A 162 4.65 0.17 -0.08
N HIS A 163 3.72 -0.06 -1.00
CA HIS A 163 4.03 -0.56 -2.32
C HIS A 163 4.80 0.51 -3.14
N ILE A 164 5.74 0.10 -3.98
CA ILE A 164 6.60 1.03 -4.73
C ILE A 164 5.85 1.83 -5.81
N ILE A 165 4.94 1.18 -6.54
CA ILE A 165 4.10 1.82 -7.58
C ILE A 165 2.74 2.26 -7.03
N ASN A 166 1.95 1.30 -6.53
CA ASN A 166 0.59 1.55 -6.05
C ASN A 166 0.58 2.35 -4.75
N ASP A 167 -0.42 3.21 -4.57
CA ASP A 167 -0.60 3.98 -3.34
C ASP A 167 -1.28 3.17 -2.23
N ARG A 168 -0.63 2.08 -1.84
CA ARG A 168 -1.03 1.21 -0.73
C ARG A 168 0.01 1.27 0.36
N TRP A 169 -0.48 1.35 1.59
CA TRP A 169 0.33 1.54 2.79
C TRP A 169 -0.19 0.69 3.93
N PHE A 170 0.74 0.03 4.61
CA PHE A 170 0.51 -0.65 5.87
C PHE A 170 1.23 0.11 6.97
N ASN A 171 0.46 0.70 7.89
CA ASN A 171 0.99 1.35 9.08
C ASN A 171 0.84 0.41 10.28
N ALA A 172 1.97 -0.12 10.73
CA ALA A 172 2.01 -1.04 11.86
C ALA A 172 1.56 -0.37 13.16
N LYS A 173 1.94 0.89 13.38
CA LYS A 173 1.56 1.62 14.59
C LYS A 173 0.05 1.73 14.69
N ILE A 174 -0.67 1.98 13.59
CA ILE A 174 -2.13 2.01 13.59
C ILE A 174 -2.71 0.64 13.98
N LEU A 175 -2.18 -0.44 13.40
CA LEU A 175 -2.62 -1.82 13.71
C LEU A 175 -2.56 -2.09 15.22
N PHE A 176 -1.42 -1.77 15.86
CA PHE A 176 -1.22 -2.04 17.28
C PHE A 176 -1.76 -0.97 18.24
N SER A 177 -2.02 0.25 17.77
CA SER A 177 -2.66 1.32 18.58
C SER A 177 -4.13 1.03 18.84
N CYS A 178 -4.81 0.28 17.96
CA CYS A 178 -6.22 -0.08 18.11
C CYS A 178 -6.46 -1.31 18.99
N GLU A 179 -5.43 -2.11 19.31
CA GLU A 179 -5.59 -3.40 20.00
C GLU A 179 -5.49 -3.35 21.53
N GLY A 180 -5.42 -2.16 22.16
CA GLY A 180 -5.35 -2.04 23.62
C GLY A 180 -4.09 -2.64 24.27
N ASN A 181 -3.21 -3.25 23.47
CA ASN A 181 -1.94 -3.80 23.88
C ASN A 181 -0.80 -2.88 23.41
N GLY A 182 -0.91 -1.61 23.79
CA GLY A 182 0.11 -0.61 23.54
C GLY A 182 1.39 -0.95 24.28
N ARG A 183 2.31 -1.65 23.63
CA ARG A 183 3.72 -1.57 23.97
C ARG A 183 4.48 -1.30 22.69
N THR A 184 5.11 -0.13 22.71
CA THR A 184 6.14 0.38 21.81
C THR A 184 7.07 -0.71 21.27
N PRO A 185 7.71 -0.52 20.10
CA PRO A 185 8.74 -1.42 19.61
C PRO A 185 9.71 -1.80 20.74
N VAL A 186 9.94 -3.11 20.90
CA VAL A 186 10.77 -3.64 21.98
C VAL A 186 12.18 -3.03 21.84
N LYS A 187 12.55 -2.10 22.74
CA LYS A 187 13.89 -1.49 22.76
C LYS A 187 14.94 -2.62 22.88
N ARG A 188 16.05 -2.52 22.14
CA ARG A 188 17.15 -3.48 22.27
C ARG A 188 17.67 -3.40 23.71
N LYS A 189 18.16 -4.53 24.24
CA LYS A 189 18.72 -4.61 25.59
C LYS A 189 19.95 -3.68 25.76
N GLU A 190 20.56 -3.27 24.65
CA GLU A 190 21.67 -2.32 24.54
C GLU A 190 21.26 -0.86 24.82
N ASP A 191 19.96 -0.54 24.79
CA ASP A 191 19.41 0.82 24.93
C ASP A 191 18.71 1.06 26.29
N LEU A 192 18.91 0.19 27.29
CA LEU A 192 18.44 0.38 28.67
C LEU A 192 19.64 0.71 29.58
N PRO A 193 19.52 1.72 30.47
CA PRO A 193 20.55 2.02 31.48
C PRO A 193 20.74 0.87 32.47
#